data_AF-M9LIA7-F1
#
_entry.id   AF-M9LIA7-F1
#
_cell.length_a   1.000
_cell.length_b   1.000
_cell.length_c   1.000
_cell.angle_alpha   90.00
_cell.angle_beta   90.00
_cell.angle_gamma   90.00
#
_symmetry.space_group_name_H-M   'P 1'
#
loop_
_entity.id
_entity.type
_entity.pdbx_description
1 polymer ?
#
loop_
_entity_poly.entity_id
_entity_poly.type
_entity_poly.pdbx_seq_one_letter_code
_entity_poly.pdbx_strand_id
1 'polypeptide(L)'
;MYLKVREDGRVRSRGLFIATGVHTDGTRKVLGHMLGDSESEETWGAFFQELKQRGLRGVDYIVTDQHGGLMRAIHQYFQGATWHEPEFRRSLFKAKLKRPYMGCRFGFGEVL
;
A
#
# COMPACT_ATOMS: atom_id res chain seq x y z
N MET A 1 -7.73 -6.42 3.59
CA MET A 1 -9.10 -6.75 3.07
C MET A 1 -9.05 -8.19 2.62
N TYR A 2 -10.04 -9.02 2.93
CA TYR A 2 -10.05 -10.42 2.47
C TYR A 2 -11.11 -10.66 1.40
N LEU A 3 -10.73 -11.34 0.33
CA LEU A 3 -11.60 -11.80 -0.74
C LEU A 3 -11.81 -13.32 -0.64
N LYS A 4 -13.00 -13.78 -1.02
CA LYS A 4 -13.26 -15.20 -1.25
C LYS A 4 -12.87 -15.53 -2.68
N VAL A 5 -11.82 -16.32 -2.85
CA VAL A 5 -11.26 -16.70 -4.15
C VAL A 5 -11.41 -18.21 -4.32
N ARG A 6 -11.80 -18.66 -5.52
CA ARG A 6 -11.92 -20.09 -5.82
C ARG A 6 -10.62 -20.59 -6.44
N GLU A 7 -9.93 -21.48 -5.74
CA GLU A 7 -8.65 -22.07 -6.14
C GLU A 7 -8.70 -23.58 -5.87
N ASP A 8 -8.21 -24.39 -6.81
CA ASP A 8 -8.19 -25.87 -6.70
C ASP A 8 -9.54 -26.47 -6.32
N GLY A 9 -10.62 -25.90 -6.85
CA GLY A 9 -12.00 -26.33 -6.57
C GLY A 9 -12.54 -25.94 -5.18
N ARG A 10 -11.76 -25.25 -4.34
CA ARG A 10 -12.16 -24.80 -3.00
C ARG A 10 -12.22 -23.27 -2.91
N VAL A 11 -13.10 -22.75 -2.06
CA VAL A 11 -13.16 -21.30 -1.77
C VAL A 11 -12.23 -21.01 -0.60
N ARG A 12 -11.21 -20.17 -0.82
CA ARG A 12 -10.24 -19.72 0.18
C ARG A 12 -10.39 -18.23 0.45
N SER A 13 -10.00 -17.81 1.66
CA SER A 13 -9.93 -16.39 2.03
C SER A 13 -8.52 -15.90 1.74
N ARG A 14 -8.36 -14.94 0.81
CA ARG A 14 -7.06 -14.34 0.46
C ARG A 14 -7.05 -12.86 0.83
N GLY A 15 -5.94 -12.37 1.36
CA GLY A 15 -5.74 -10.94 1.56
C GLY A 15 -5.54 -10.24 0.22
N LEU A 16 -6.25 -9.15 -0.03
CA LEU A 16 -6.04 -8.26 -1.16
C LEU A 16 -5.22 -7.06 -0.69
N PHE A 17 -4.08 -6.87 -1.34
CA PHE A 17 -3.11 -5.81 -1.11
C PHE A 17 -3.23 -4.86 -2.28
N ILE A 18 -3.42 -3.56 -2.01
CA ILE A 18 -3.50 -2.52 -3.05
C ILE A 18 -2.59 -1.37 -2.68
N ALA A 19 -1.75 -0.96 -3.62
CA ALA A 19 -0.93 0.24 -3.52
C ALA A 19 -1.51 1.33 -4.43
N THR A 20 -1.73 2.52 -3.88
CA THR A 20 -2.17 3.70 -4.65
C THR A 20 -1.13 4.81 -4.54
N GLY A 21 -0.68 5.32 -5.67
CA GLY A 21 0.18 6.48 -5.76
C GLY A 21 -0.63 7.76 -5.85
N VAL A 22 -0.11 8.84 -5.28
CA VAL A 22 -0.61 10.19 -5.47
C VAL A 22 0.52 11.03 -6.07
N HIS A 23 0.28 11.58 -7.25
CA HIS A 23 1.21 12.49 -7.92
C HIS A 23 1.09 13.90 -7.31
N THR A 24 2.09 14.75 -7.58
CA THR A 24 2.14 16.15 -7.11
C THR A 24 0.99 17.01 -7.59
N ASP A 25 0.40 16.67 -8.74
CA ASP A 25 -0.82 17.27 -9.30
C ASP A 25 -2.11 16.84 -8.57
N GLY A 26 -2.01 15.91 -7.60
CA GLY A 26 -3.12 15.34 -6.86
C GLY A 26 -3.80 14.14 -7.54
N THR A 27 -3.34 13.73 -8.72
CA THR A 27 -3.86 12.59 -9.46
C THR A 27 -3.54 11.30 -8.72
N ARG A 28 -4.51 10.38 -8.65
CA ARG A 28 -4.38 9.09 -7.97
C ARG A 28 -4.31 7.97 -8.98
N LYS A 29 -3.33 7.09 -8.83
CA LYS A 29 -3.15 5.92 -9.70
C LYS A 29 -2.93 4.66 -8.88
N VAL A 30 -3.54 3.55 -9.29
CA VAL A 30 -3.21 2.24 -8.71
C VAL A 30 -1.84 1.83 -9.24
N LEU A 31 -0.91 1.60 -8.32
CA LEU A 31 0.47 1.20 -8.64
C LEU A 31 0.56 -0.32 -8.83
N GLY A 32 -0.19 -1.06 -8.01
CA GLY A 32 -0.26 -2.51 -8.11
C GLY A 32 -1.24 -3.09 -7.11
N HIS A 33 -1.50 -4.38 -7.29
CA HIS A 33 -2.28 -5.19 -6.37
C HIS A 33 -1.69 -6.59 -6.32
N MET A 34 -1.88 -7.27 -5.20
CA MET A 34 -1.45 -8.65 -5.01
C MET A 34 -2.46 -9.39 -4.14
N LEU A 35 -2.64 -10.68 -4.40
CA LEU A 35 -3.32 -11.58 -3.47
C LEU A 35 -2.27 -12.27 -2.61
N GLY A 36 -2.47 -12.21 -1.30
CA GLY A 36 -1.59 -12.83 -0.32
C GLY A 36 -2.32 -13.76 0.62
N ASP A 37 -1.57 -14.65 1.24
CA ASP A 37 -2.10 -15.72 2.09
C ASP A 37 -2.37 -15.23 3.50
N SER A 38 -1.64 -14.19 3.92
CA SER A 38 -1.75 -13.56 5.23
C SER A 38 -1.27 -12.11 5.15
N GLU A 39 -1.66 -11.27 6.11
CA GLU A 39 -1.16 -9.89 6.25
C GLU A 39 0.20 -9.83 6.99
N SER A 40 1.03 -10.86 6.81
CA SER A 40 2.36 -10.95 7.39
C SER A 40 3.33 -9.93 6.78
N GLU A 41 4.40 -9.65 7.51
CA GLU A 41 5.50 -8.82 7.04
C GLU A 41 6.13 -9.36 5.75
N GLU A 42 6.32 -10.68 5.65
CA GLU A 42 6.86 -11.33 4.45
C GLU A 42 5.96 -11.09 3.24
N THR A 43 4.65 -11.20 3.41
CA THR A 43 3.68 -10.96 2.32
C THR A 43 3.70 -9.51 1.87
N TRP A 44 3.73 -8.55 2.81
CA TRP A 44 3.87 -7.14 2.49
C TRP A 44 5.22 -6.82 1.82
N GLY A 45 6.30 -7.43 2.29
CA GLY A 45 7.64 -7.29 1.73
C GLY A 45 7.71 -7.77 0.28
N ALA A 46 7.13 -8.95 -0.01
CA ALA A 46 7.04 -9.48 -1.37
C ALA A 46 6.29 -8.52 -2.30
N PHE A 47 5.15 -7.96 -1.83
CA PHE A 47 4.40 -6.97 -2.59
C PHE A 47 5.20 -5.69 -2.86
N PHE A 48 5.90 -5.16 -1.85
CA PHE A 48 6.73 -3.98 -2.02
C PHE A 48 7.92 -4.21 -2.95
N GLN A 49 8.51 -5.40 -2.90
CA GLN A 49 9.56 -5.78 -3.82
C GLN A 49 9.06 -5.83 -5.26
N GLU A 50 7.88 -6.39 -5.52
CA GLU A 50 7.25 -6.39 -6.84
C GLU A 50 7.05 -4.96 -7.37
N LEU A 51 6.51 -4.07 -6.55
CA LEU A 51 6.31 -2.67 -6.95
C LEU A 51 7.64 -1.98 -7.32
N LYS A 52 8.69 -2.19 -6.51
CA LYS A 52 10.03 -1.64 -6.79
C LYS A 52 10.65 -2.21 -8.06
N GLN A 53 10.51 -3.51 -8.29
CA GLN A 53 10.96 -4.15 -9.53
C GLN A 53 10.24 -3.58 -10.76
N ARG A 54 8.97 -3.17 -10.60
CA ARG A 54 8.18 -2.48 -11.62
C ARG A 54 8.51 -0.99 -11.77
N GLY A 55 9.50 -0.49 -11.04
CA GLY A 55 10.01 0.87 -11.18
C GLY A 55 9.61 1.82 -10.05
N LEU A 56 8.94 1.35 -8.99
CA LEU A 56 8.59 2.22 -7.87
C LEU A 56 9.86 2.73 -7.15
N ARG A 57 10.07 4.05 -7.18
CA ARG A 57 11.21 4.75 -6.59
C ARG A 57 10.77 6.10 -6.06
N GLY A 58 11.59 6.73 -5.21
CA GLY A 58 11.34 8.11 -4.75
C GLY A 58 10.05 8.26 -3.93
N VAL A 59 9.76 7.30 -3.06
CA VAL A 59 8.62 7.41 -2.14
C VAL A 59 8.96 8.41 -1.04
N ASP A 60 8.23 9.53 -1.00
CA ASP A 60 8.40 10.55 0.05
C ASP A 60 7.55 10.24 1.27
N TYR A 61 6.30 9.81 1.04
CA TYR A 61 5.32 9.57 2.11
C TYR A 61 4.58 8.26 1.95
N ILE A 62 4.37 7.56 3.08
CA ILE A 62 3.52 6.37 3.16
C ILE A 62 2.42 6.57 4.20
N VAL A 63 1.17 6.38 3.78
CA VAL A 63 0.01 6.34 4.69
C VAL A 63 -0.50 4.92 4.80
N THR A 64 -0.64 4.42 6.02
CA THR A 64 -1.00 3.03 6.36
C THR A 64 -2.02 3.01 7.51
N ASP A 65 -2.75 1.91 7.64
CA ASP A 65 -3.69 1.65 8.75
C ASP A 65 -3.05 0.91 9.94
N GLN A 66 -1.71 0.93 10.04
CA GLN A 66 -0.90 0.45 11.16
C GLN A 66 -0.98 -1.06 11.44
N HIS A 67 -1.33 -1.88 10.45
CA HIS A 67 -1.18 -3.33 10.64
C HIS A 67 0.28 -3.69 10.96
N GLY A 68 0.51 -4.48 12.01
CA GLY A 68 1.86 -4.72 12.53
C GLY A 68 2.85 -5.31 11.51
N GLY A 69 2.38 -6.25 10.67
CA GLY A 69 3.19 -6.80 9.58
C GLY A 69 3.51 -5.78 8.49
N LEU A 70 2.57 -4.87 8.21
CA LEU A 70 2.74 -3.81 7.22
C LEU A 70 3.76 -2.76 7.68
N MET A 71 3.70 -2.36 8.95
CA MET A 71 4.65 -1.42 9.53
C MET A 71 6.09 -1.92 9.43
N ARG A 72 6.33 -3.17 9.83
CA ARG A 72 7.67 -3.77 9.75
C ARG A 72 8.19 -3.85 8.31
N ALA A 73 7.33 -4.25 7.37
CA ALA A 73 7.67 -4.25 5.95
C ALA A 73 7.97 -2.83 5.41
N ILE A 74 7.23 -1.80 5.84
CA ILE A 74 7.54 -0.42 5.45
C ILE A 74 8.93 -0.02 5.92
N HIS A 75 9.28 -0.29 7.18
CA HIS A 75 10.60 0.03 7.72
C HIS A 75 11.74 -0.67 6.99
N GLN A 76 11.52 -1.92 6.55
CA GLN A 76 12.52 -2.68 5.82
C GLN A 76 12.68 -2.18 4.37
N TYR A 77 11.56 -1.94 3.67
CA TYR A 77 11.59 -1.68 2.23
C TYR A 77 11.62 -0.19 1.87
N PHE A 78 11.16 0.73 2.70
CA PHE A 78 11.13 2.16 2.37
C PHE A 78 11.92 3.00 3.36
N GLN A 79 13.22 2.69 3.46
CA GLN A 79 14.17 3.45 4.27
C GLN A 79 14.24 4.91 3.78
N GLY A 80 14.00 5.86 4.68
CA GLY A 80 14.02 7.29 4.38
C GLY A 80 12.67 7.89 3.97
N ALA A 81 11.63 7.08 3.75
CA ALA A 81 10.27 7.61 3.56
C ALA A 81 9.68 8.09 4.90
N THR A 82 8.98 9.22 4.88
CA THR A 82 8.25 9.70 6.06
C THR A 82 6.91 8.97 6.15
N TRP A 83 6.66 8.22 7.23
CA TRP A 83 5.37 7.55 7.42
C TRP A 83 4.49 8.33 8.40
N HIS A 84 3.19 8.40 8.12
CA HIS A 84 2.21 9.04 8.99
C HIS A 84 1.01 8.13 9.26
N GLU A 85 0.49 8.24 10.48
CA GLU A 85 -0.74 7.57 10.89
C GLU A 85 -1.98 8.19 10.20
N PRO A 86 -3.11 7.46 10.10
CA PRO A 86 -4.34 7.94 9.47
C PRO A 86 -4.90 9.24 10.04
N GLU A 87 -4.47 9.64 11.24
CA GLU A 87 -4.93 10.80 12.00
C GLU A 87 -4.32 12.11 11.48
N PHE A 88 -3.18 12.05 10.78
CA PHE A 88 -2.54 13.18 10.11
C PHE A 88 -3.24 13.53 8.77
N ARG A 89 -4.58 13.56 8.80
CA ARG A 89 -5.43 13.62 7.60
C ARG A 89 -5.72 15.04 7.12
N ARG A 90 -5.30 16.08 7.83
CA ARG A 90 -5.87 17.43 7.63
C ARG A 90 -5.07 18.40 6.78
N SER A 91 -3.75 18.25 6.56
CA SER A 91 -2.99 19.27 5.81
C SER A 91 -2.43 18.84 4.46
N LEU A 92 -2.14 17.56 4.20
CA LEU A 92 -1.36 17.19 3.00
C LEU A 92 -2.17 16.76 1.77
N PHE A 93 -3.39 16.22 1.93
CA PHE A 93 -4.16 15.71 0.78
C PHE A 93 -5.67 16.01 0.93
N LYS A 94 -6.12 17.16 0.39
CA LYS A 94 -7.55 17.47 0.24
C LYS A 94 -8.18 16.55 -0.82
N ALA A 95 -8.53 15.33 -0.44
CA ALA A 95 -9.57 14.58 -1.15
C ALA A 95 -10.43 13.84 -0.11
N LYS A 96 -11.71 14.22 -0.07
CA LYS A 96 -12.74 13.59 0.77
C LYS A 96 -12.71 12.08 0.57
N LEU A 97 -12.50 11.33 1.65
CA LEU A 97 -12.59 9.88 1.65
C LEU A 97 -13.83 9.47 2.44
N LYS A 98 -14.80 8.86 1.75
CA LYS A 98 -15.76 7.94 2.35
C LYS A 98 -15.34 6.53 1.91
N ARG A 99 -15.16 5.64 2.88
CA ARG A 99 -14.96 4.17 2.82
C ARG A 99 -13.55 3.68 3.23
N PRO A 100 -13.48 2.67 4.13
CA PRO A 100 -12.23 2.12 4.65
C PRO A 100 -11.61 1.20 3.60
N TYR A 101 -10.39 1.52 3.18
CA TYR A 101 -9.57 0.65 2.33
C TYR A 101 -8.29 0.34 3.08
N MET A 102 -7.96 -0.94 3.19
CA MET A 102 -6.64 -1.41 3.59
C MET A 102 -5.69 -1.21 2.42
N GLY A 103 -4.70 -0.35 2.56
CA GLY A 103 -3.77 -0.04 1.49
C GLY A 103 -2.76 1.02 1.87
N CYS A 104 -1.58 0.95 1.26
CA CYS A 104 -0.58 1.98 1.38
C CYS A 104 -0.78 3.04 0.30
N ARG A 105 -0.76 4.31 0.72
CA ARG A 105 -0.64 5.41 -0.23
C ARG A 105 0.75 5.93 -0.26
N PHE A 106 1.28 6.03 -1.46
CA PHE A 106 2.61 6.53 -1.71
C PHE A 106 2.51 7.93 -2.34
N GLY A 107 3.12 8.93 -1.73
CA GLY A 107 3.35 10.24 -2.35
C GLY A 107 4.71 10.28 -3.03
N PHE A 108 4.77 10.79 -4.26
CA PHE A 108 6.00 10.91 -5.06
C PHE A 108 6.18 12.34 -5.57
N GLY A 109 7.43 12.82 -5.58
CA GLY A 109 7.85 14.06 -6.22
C GLY A 109 7.81 14.05 -7.75
N GLU A 110 8.17 12.94 -8.41
CA GLU A 110 8.08 12.76 -9.87
C GLU A 110 8.31 11.28 -10.26
N VAL A 111 7.89 10.92 -11.48
CA VAL A 111 8.10 9.65 -12.23
C VAL A 111 6.95 8.62 -12.21
N LEU A 112 6.06 8.76 -13.19
CA LEU A 112 5.98 7.85 -14.35
C LEU A 112 6.20 8.69 -15.62
#